data_AF-A0A6P6URA4-F1
#
_entry.id   AF-A0A6P6URA4-F1
#
_cell.length_a   1.000
_cell.length_b   1.000
_cell.length_c   1.000
_cell.angle_alpha   90.00
_cell.angle_beta   90.00
_cell.angle_gamma   90.00
#
_symmetry.space_group_name_H-M   'P 1'
#
loop_
_entity.id
_entity.type
_entity.pdbx_description
1 polymer ?
#
loop_
_entity_poly.entity_id
_entity_poly.type
_entity_poly.pdbx_seq_one_letter_code
_entity_poly.pdbx_strand_id
1 'polypeptide(L)'
;MVRNMDNYKKLCIELVLSTCLVVSTLAMSTTNFTTDQLALLSLKQHITSDPGGSILGNNWSTAVSVCEWIGVTCSPRHPGRVTQVNISNMGLAGTIPADIGNLSFLVSLDMRNNNFHGVPPERMVNLRRLRYIDLRFNNFVGEVPSWFGFLDKLQSLLLSKNQFSGVIPKQIGNLYKLEHLRMPYNNLEGGIPKEICNLTMLKSLVLCSNHLTEYGSEGLVSTRCDVYSYGIVLMEVFTRKKPNDEMFGENLSLKSWILDSLPNAIVQVIDANLIRPDKSSFSQELNCISAIMEVAMKCSRDSPRDRSTMGDVLEELKKIKLLLSALDRED
;
A
#
# COMPACT_ATOMS: atom_id res chain seq x y z
N MET A 1 -9.75 73.35 43.02
CA MET A 1 -10.20 72.41 41.98
C MET A 1 -9.06 71.68 41.27
N VAL A 2 -7.93 72.32 40.94
CA VAL A 2 -6.81 71.69 40.20
C VAL A 2 -6.17 70.48 40.92
N ARG A 3 -5.90 70.57 42.23
CA ARG A 3 -5.32 69.46 43.02
C ARG A 3 -6.16 68.18 43.05
N ASN A 4 -7.49 68.29 42.86
CA ASN A 4 -8.37 67.12 42.88
C ASN A 4 -8.28 66.35 41.55
N MET A 5 -8.15 67.05 40.43
CA MET A 5 -7.98 66.44 39.11
C MET A 5 -6.65 65.68 38.98
N ASP A 6 -5.57 66.16 39.60
CA ASP A 6 -4.27 65.47 39.55
C ASP A 6 -4.29 64.15 40.36
N ASN A 7 -5.01 64.12 41.49
CA ASN A 7 -5.23 62.89 42.25
C ASN A 7 -6.08 61.88 41.46
N TYR A 8 -7.12 62.32 40.75
CA TYR A 8 -7.91 61.43 39.88
C TYR A 8 -7.08 60.88 38.71
N LYS A 9 -6.23 61.71 38.09
CA LYS A 9 -5.30 61.24 37.03
C LYS A 9 -4.33 60.21 37.56
N LYS A 10 -3.74 60.44 38.74
CA LYS A 10 -2.81 59.49 39.37
C LYS A 10 -3.50 58.17 39.71
N LEU A 11 -4.71 58.23 40.28
CA LEU A 11 -5.50 57.03 40.60
C LEU A 11 -5.87 56.24 39.33
N CYS A 12 -6.27 56.92 38.25
CA CYS A 12 -6.53 56.26 36.97
C CYS A 12 -5.27 55.61 36.37
N ILE A 13 -4.11 56.28 36.45
CA ILE A 13 -2.84 55.72 35.97
C ILE A 13 -2.43 54.50 36.79
N GLU A 14 -2.58 54.53 38.12
CA GLU A 14 -2.31 53.39 39.00
C GLU A 14 -3.28 52.22 38.75
N LEU A 15 -4.57 52.49 38.50
CA LEU A 15 -5.55 51.45 38.15
C LEU A 15 -5.24 50.81 36.79
N VAL A 16 -4.88 51.62 35.80
CA VAL A 16 -4.49 51.15 34.47
C VAL A 16 -3.18 50.37 34.54
N LEU A 17 -2.18 50.83 35.29
CA LEU A 17 -0.95 50.09 35.51
C LEU A 17 -1.19 48.77 36.23
N SER A 18 -2.05 48.75 37.26
CA SER A 18 -2.38 47.53 38.00
C SER A 18 -3.13 46.52 37.13
N THR A 19 -4.10 46.98 36.33
CA THR A 19 -4.82 46.11 35.39
C THR A 19 -3.92 45.62 34.26
N CYS A 20 -3.06 46.47 33.70
CA CYS A 20 -2.04 46.06 32.73
C CYS A 20 -1.03 45.08 33.33
N LEU A 21 -0.61 45.26 34.59
CA LEU A 21 0.26 44.34 35.32
C LEU A 21 -0.43 42.99 35.54
N VAL A 22 -1.71 42.97 35.96
CA VAL A 22 -2.48 41.73 36.14
C VAL A 22 -2.66 41.01 34.79
N VAL A 23 -3.02 41.72 33.72
CA VAL A 23 -3.15 41.16 32.37
C VAL A 23 -1.81 40.66 31.83
N SER A 24 -0.70 41.35 32.09
CA SER A 24 0.63 40.89 31.71
C SER A 24 1.11 39.71 32.57
N THR A 25 0.80 39.65 33.86
CA THR A 25 1.07 38.45 34.69
C THR A 25 0.23 37.24 34.28
N LEU A 26 -1.02 37.45 33.83
CA LEU A 26 -1.86 36.41 33.24
C LEU A 26 -1.36 35.99 31.84
N ALA A 27 -0.79 36.92 31.07
CA ALA A 27 -0.11 36.62 29.80
C ALA A 27 1.26 35.93 30.01
N MET A 28 1.89 36.12 31.17
CA MET A 28 3.14 35.48 31.58
C MET A 28 2.96 34.06 32.14
N SER A 29 1.73 33.56 32.29
CA SER A 29 1.50 32.11 32.43
C SER A 29 1.62 31.43 31.06
N THR A 30 2.74 31.63 30.37
CA THR A 30 3.14 30.78 29.26
C THR A 30 3.55 29.44 29.88
N THR A 31 2.60 28.55 30.05
CA THR A 31 2.88 27.13 30.25
C THR A 31 3.78 26.68 29.11
N ASN A 32 5.05 26.35 29.39
CA ASN A 32 6.02 25.85 28.42
C ASN A 32 5.58 24.48 27.89
N PHE A 33 4.59 24.46 26.99
CA PHE A 33 4.14 23.25 26.34
C PHE A 33 5.20 22.79 25.33
N THR A 34 5.59 21.52 25.40
CA THR A 34 6.43 20.96 24.35
C THR A 34 5.63 20.83 23.06
N THR A 35 6.30 20.92 21.91
CA THR A 35 5.68 20.67 20.60
C THR A 35 4.98 19.30 20.56
N ASP A 36 5.55 18.30 21.23
CA ASP A 36 4.99 16.95 21.28
C ASP A 36 3.69 16.90 22.12
N GLN A 37 3.63 17.63 23.24
CA GLN A 37 2.41 17.76 24.04
C GLN A 37 1.28 18.44 23.25
N LEU A 38 1.58 19.52 22.53
CA LEU A 38 0.58 20.20 21.69
C LEU A 38 0.04 19.29 20.57
N ALA A 39 0.91 18.53 19.93
CA ALA A 39 0.51 17.56 18.89
C ALA A 39 -0.45 16.49 19.44
N LEU A 40 -0.18 15.97 20.64
CA LEU A 40 -1.04 14.96 21.27
C LEU A 40 -2.34 15.56 21.83
N LEU A 41 -2.34 16.81 22.33
CA LEU A 41 -3.58 17.51 22.68
C LEU A 41 -4.45 17.78 21.44
N SER A 42 -3.83 18.10 20.29
CA SER A 42 -4.57 18.21 19.02
C SER A 42 -5.19 16.87 18.64
N LEU A 43 -4.46 15.75 18.78
CA LEU A 43 -5.02 14.41 18.59
C LEU A 43 -6.20 14.15 19.53
N LYS A 44 -6.08 14.50 20.81
CA LYS A 44 -7.18 14.39 21.78
C LYS A 44 -8.43 15.15 21.32
N GLN A 45 -8.29 16.37 20.80
CA GLN A 45 -9.42 17.16 20.30
C GLN A 45 -10.13 16.54 19.09
N HIS A 46 -9.44 15.71 18.31
CA HIS A 46 -9.99 15.03 17.14
C HIS A 46 -10.59 13.65 17.47
N ILE A 47 -10.50 13.21 18.73
CA ILE A 47 -11.19 12.02 19.22
C ILE A 47 -12.61 12.43 19.62
N THR A 48 -13.60 11.90 18.89
CA THR A 48 -15.02 12.21 19.04
C THR A 48 -15.73 11.23 19.98
N SER A 49 -15.16 10.04 20.20
CA SER A 49 -15.70 9.05 21.13
C SER A 49 -14.58 8.32 21.87
N ASP A 50 -14.70 8.24 23.19
CA ASP A 50 -13.90 7.42 24.11
C ASP A 50 -14.89 6.63 24.99
N PRO A 51 -15.46 5.51 24.48
CA PRO A 51 -16.50 4.75 25.19
C PRO A 51 -16.04 4.22 26.54
N GLY A 52 -14.73 4.01 26.70
CA GLY A 52 -14.14 3.59 27.96
C GLY A 52 -14.06 4.70 29.00
N GLY A 53 -14.20 5.97 28.61
CA GLY A 53 -14.24 7.18 29.45
C GLY A 53 -13.03 7.43 30.36
N SER A 54 -12.12 6.46 30.44
CA SER A 54 -11.16 6.30 31.54
C SER A 54 -9.73 6.48 31.08
N ILE A 55 -9.46 6.57 29.77
CA ILE A 55 -8.09 6.45 29.23
C ILE A 55 -7.53 7.79 28.74
N LEU A 56 -8.28 8.62 27.99
CA LEU A 56 -7.73 9.86 27.41
C LEU A 56 -8.35 11.14 27.97
N GLY A 57 -9.62 11.10 28.39
CA GLY A 57 -10.34 12.26 28.93
C GLY A 57 -9.63 12.94 30.11
N ASN A 58 -9.22 12.13 31.10
CA ASN A 58 -8.61 12.62 32.35
C ASN A 58 -7.07 12.56 32.35
N ASN A 59 -6.47 11.61 31.64
CA ASN A 59 -5.03 11.37 31.71
C ASN A 59 -4.22 12.31 30.79
N TRP A 60 -4.68 12.53 29.55
CA TRP A 60 -4.03 13.46 28.61
C TRP A 60 -4.39 14.89 28.99
N SER A 61 -3.76 15.40 30.05
CA SER A 61 -4.00 16.71 30.61
C SER A 61 -2.71 17.52 30.70
N THR A 62 -2.84 18.84 30.81
CA THR A 62 -1.69 19.74 30.98
C THR A 62 -1.06 19.69 32.38
N ALA A 63 -1.65 18.93 33.30
CA ALA A 63 -1.21 18.87 34.70
C ALA A 63 -0.03 17.92 34.93
N VAL A 64 0.18 16.94 34.04
CA VAL A 64 1.23 15.92 34.15
C VAL A 64 2.06 15.85 32.87
N SER A 65 3.27 15.31 32.99
CA SER A 65 4.17 15.13 31.86
C SER A 65 3.54 14.25 30.77
N VAL A 66 3.75 14.60 29.51
CA VAL A 66 3.33 13.80 28.34
C VAL A 66 3.89 12.36 28.38
N CYS A 67 5.00 12.14 29.09
CA CYS A 67 5.63 10.83 29.24
C CYS A 67 4.92 9.90 30.23
N GLU A 68 3.99 10.44 31.02
CA GLU A 68 3.13 9.68 31.93
C GLU A 68 1.77 9.37 31.30
N TRP A 69 1.55 9.85 30.07
CA TRP A 69 0.29 9.65 29.39
C TRP A 69 0.13 8.21 28.93
N ILE A 70 -1.06 7.66 29.12
CA ILE A 70 -1.38 6.30 28.70
C ILE A 70 -1.17 6.19 27.19
N GLY A 71 -0.43 5.16 26.80
CA GLY A 71 -0.09 4.92 25.40
C GLY A 71 1.08 5.76 24.87
N VAL A 72 1.69 6.63 25.68
CA VAL A 72 2.82 7.46 25.24
C VAL A 72 4.13 6.93 25.84
N THR A 73 5.18 6.86 25.02
CA THR A 73 6.53 6.52 25.48
C THR A 73 7.52 7.56 25.02
N CYS A 74 8.24 8.18 25.97
CA CYS A 74 9.27 9.16 25.69
C CYS A 74 10.67 8.57 25.53
N SER A 75 11.56 9.32 24.87
CA SER A 75 12.95 8.96 24.71
C SER A 75 13.69 9.01 26.05
N PRO A 76 14.43 7.95 26.44
CA PRO A 76 15.29 7.99 27.62
C PRO A 76 16.50 8.93 27.43
N ARG A 77 16.86 9.24 26.17
CA ARG A 77 18.00 10.11 25.82
C ARG A 77 17.59 11.56 25.57
N HIS A 78 16.32 11.82 25.32
CA HIS A 78 15.80 13.16 25.01
C HIS A 78 14.51 13.39 25.82
N PRO A 79 14.61 13.90 27.06
CA PRO A 79 13.46 14.11 27.93
C PRO A 79 12.34 14.90 27.24
N GLY A 80 11.09 14.46 27.44
CA GLY A 80 9.91 15.09 26.84
C GLY A 80 9.70 14.83 25.34
N ARG A 81 10.59 14.07 24.68
CA ARG A 81 10.42 13.69 23.26
C ARG A 81 9.69 12.36 23.12
N VAL A 82 8.53 12.38 22.47
CA VAL A 82 7.70 11.18 22.25
C VAL A 82 8.31 10.31 21.15
N THR A 83 8.45 9.03 21.44
CA THR A 83 9.02 8.02 20.54
C THR A 83 8.02 6.94 20.14
N GLN A 84 6.99 6.71 20.95
CA GLN A 84 5.95 5.74 20.63
C GLN A 84 4.58 6.29 21.08
N VAL A 85 3.58 6.08 20.24
CA VAL A 85 2.17 6.30 20.56
C VAL A 85 1.45 4.98 20.28
N ASN A 86 0.91 4.36 21.33
CA ASN A 86 0.14 3.13 21.28
C ASN A 86 -1.20 3.37 21.98
N ILE A 87 -2.22 3.65 21.18
CA ILE A 87 -3.61 3.79 21.64
C ILE A 87 -4.49 2.68 21.06
N SER A 88 -3.89 1.51 20.83
CA SER A 88 -4.58 0.37 20.25
C SER A 88 -5.64 -0.23 21.19
N ASN A 89 -6.71 -0.79 20.61
CA ASN A 89 -7.75 -1.51 21.34
C ASN A 89 -8.48 -0.67 22.41
N MET A 90 -8.63 0.64 22.17
CA MET A 90 -9.27 1.56 23.12
C MET A 90 -10.69 1.93 22.71
N GLY A 91 -11.18 1.43 21.57
CA GLY A 91 -12.53 1.72 21.06
C GLY A 91 -12.72 3.17 20.59
N LEU A 92 -11.63 3.91 20.39
CA LEU A 92 -11.64 5.36 20.10
C LEU A 92 -12.23 5.63 18.72
N ALA A 93 -13.06 6.66 18.60
CA ALA A 93 -13.52 7.16 17.29
C ALA A 93 -13.02 8.58 17.06
N GLY A 94 -12.77 8.93 15.80
CA GLY A 94 -12.29 10.27 15.43
C GLY A 94 -11.38 10.25 14.20
N THR A 95 -10.59 11.31 14.04
CA THR A 95 -9.64 11.48 12.92
C THR A 95 -8.22 11.74 13.41
N ILE A 96 -7.22 11.52 12.56
CA ILE A 96 -5.83 11.88 12.85
C ILE A 96 -5.59 13.34 12.39
N PRO A 97 -5.24 14.28 13.29
CA PRO A 97 -4.95 15.66 12.90
C PRO A 97 -3.55 15.80 12.30
N ALA A 98 -3.36 16.83 11.47
CA ALA A 98 -2.07 17.13 10.85
C ALA A 98 -0.95 17.35 11.88
N ASP A 99 -1.26 17.92 13.05
CA ASP A 99 -0.27 18.22 14.09
C ASP A 99 0.47 17.00 14.62
N ILE A 100 -0.06 15.79 14.42
CA ILE A 100 0.66 14.54 14.73
C ILE A 100 2.03 14.48 14.02
N GLY A 101 2.15 15.13 12.86
CA GLY A 101 3.40 15.24 12.10
C GLY A 101 4.49 16.04 12.79
N ASN A 102 4.17 16.75 13.88
CA ASN A 102 5.15 17.49 14.68
C ASN A 102 5.89 16.61 15.71
N LEU A 103 5.48 15.34 15.89
CA LEU A 103 6.15 14.36 16.75
C LEU A 103 7.47 13.87 16.12
N SER A 104 8.45 14.77 15.93
CA SER A 104 9.65 14.49 15.11
C SER A 104 10.57 13.37 15.65
N PHE A 105 10.31 12.86 16.86
CA PHE A 105 11.02 11.72 17.46
C PHE A 105 10.26 10.40 17.37
N LEU A 106 9.05 10.39 16.80
CA LEU A 106 8.18 9.22 16.72
C LEU A 106 8.81 8.11 15.88
N VAL A 107 8.87 6.92 16.47
CA VAL A 107 9.41 5.69 15.88
C VAL A 107 8.30 4.68 15.64
N SER A 108 7.30 4.63 16.53
CA SER A 108 6.19 3.68 16.45
C SER A 108 4.85 4.38 16.64
N LEU A 109 3.91 4.13 15.73
CA LEU A 109 2.52 4.54 15.84
C LEU A 109 1.62 3.30 15.73
N ASP A 110 0.95 2.93 16.81
CA ASP A 110 -0.04 1.85 16.86
C ASP A 110 -1.40 2.41 17.28
N MET A 111 -2.33 2.42 16.33
CA MET A 111 -3.72 2.86 16.52
C MET A 111 -4.71 1.74 16.15
N ARG A 112 -4.23 0.49 16.08
CA ARG A 112 -5.04 -0.64 15.59
C ARG A 112 -6.25 -0.92 16.47
N ASN A 113 -7.28 -1.49 15.87
CA ASN A 113 -8.51 -1.93 16.54
C ASN A 113 -9.20 -0.78 17.29
N ASN A 114 -9.57 0.23 16.52
CA ASN A 114 -10.33 1.40 16.96
C ASN A 114 -11.36 1.76 15.86
N ASN A 115 -12.03 2.89 16.01
CA ASN A 115 -13.02 3.42 15.08
C ASN A 115 -12.53 4.72 14.40
N PHE A 116 -11.22 4.89 14.22
CA PHE A 116 -10.68 6.07 13.51
C PHE A 116 -11.11 6.04 12.04
N HIS A 117 -11.40 7.20 11.48
CA HIS A 117 -11.86 7.36 10.10
C HIS A 117 -11.18 8.56 9.42
N GLY A 118 -11.57 8.83 8.17
CA GLY A 118 -10.95 9.86 7.33
C GLY A 118 -9.66 9.38 6.67
N VAL A 119 -8.84 10.33 6.23
CA VAL A 119 -7.57 10.07 5.54
C VAL A 119 -6.40 10.42 6.47
N PRO A 120 -5.38 9.56 6.63
CA PRO A 120 -4.15 9.93 7.34
C PRO A 120 -3.48 11.19 6.73
N PRO A 121 -3.18 12.23 7.54
CA PRO A 121 -2.81 13.55 7.03
C PRO A 121 -1.40 13.61 6.46
N GLU A 122 -1.21 14.38 5.38
CA GLU A 122 0.06 14.53 4.66
C GLU A 122 1.22 15.01 5.55
N ARG A 123 0.94 15.82 6.58
CA ARG A 123 1.96 16.33 7.51
C ARG A 123 2.73 15.22 8.24
N MET A 124 2.20 13.98 8.27
CA MET A 124 2.92 12.80 8.77
C MET A 124 4.19 12.46 7.98
N VAL A 125 4.36 13.01 6.77
CA VAL A 125 5.62 12.91 6.00
C VAL A 125 6.84 13.42 6.78
N ASN A 126 6.64 14.31 7.75
CA ASN A 126 7.69 14.87 8.59
C ASN A 126 8.25 13.89 9.64
N LEU A 127 7.59 12.75 9.84
CA LEU A 127 7.94 11.76 10.86
C LEU A 127 9.07 10.84 10.38
N ARG A 128 10.22 11.44 10.03
CA ARG A 128 11.43 10.81 9.43
C ARG A 128 12.15 9.76 10.29
N ARG A 129 11.57 9.38 11.43
CA ARG A 129 12.06 8.34 12.33
C ARG A 129 11.11 7.16 12.45
N LEU A 130 9.89 7.26 11.88
CA LEU A 130 8.92 6.18 11.91
C LEU A 130 9.50 4.92 11.28
N ARG A 131 9.31 3.81 12.01
CA ARG A 131 9.67 2.45 11.62
C ARG A 131 8.44 1.55 11.60
N TYR A 132 7.43 1.86 12.40
CA TYR A 132 6.26 1.03 12.58
C TYR A 132 5.00 1.88 12.52
N ILE A 133 4.08 1.53 11.62
CA ILE A 133 2.74 2.10 11.51
C ILE A 133 1.74 0.94 11.47
N ASP A 134 0.85 0.90 12.45
CA ASP A 134 -0.25 -0.05 12.53
C ASP A 134 -1.59 0.67 12.68
N LEU A 135 -2.34 0.68 11.58
CA LEU A 135 -3.66 1.29 11.46
C LEU A 135 -4.74 0.23 11.20
N ARG A 136 -4.43 -1.05 11.42
CA ARG A 136 -5.35 -2.15 11.11
C ARG A 136 -6.64 -2.05 11.90
N PHE A 137 -7.74 -2.59 11.38
CA PHE A 137 -9.05 -2.63 12.05
C PHE A 137 -9.50 -1.22 12.47
N ASN A 138 -9.71 -0.35 11.48
CA ASN A 138 -10.26 0.98 11.63
C ASN A 138 -11.21 1.25 10.45
N ASN A 139 -11.70 2.49 10.33
CA ASN A 139 -12.61 2.95 9.29
C ASN A 139 -11.92 4.01 8.38
N PHE A 140 -10.61 3.92 8.15
CA PHE A 140 -9.91 4.85 7.26
C PHE A 140 -10.40 4.69 5.81
N VAL A 141 -10.57 5.81 5.11
CA VAL A 141 -11.14 5.90 3.76
C VAL A 141 -10.18 6.60 2.81
N GLY A 142 -10.52 6.63 1.51
CA GLY A 142 -9.75 7.32 0.48
C GLY A 142 -8.55 6.51 -0.02
N GLU A 143 -7.70 7.14 -0.82
CA GLU A 143 -6.51 6.47 -1.36
C GLU A 143 -5.47 6.18 -0.28
N VAL A 144 -4.66 5.13 -0.48
CA VAL A 144 -3.45 4.91 0.32
C VAL A 144 -2.52 6.11 0.08
N PRO A 145 -2.21 6.92 1.10
CA PRO A 145 -1.46 8.14 0.87
C PRO A 145 -0.05 7.86 0.35
N SER A 146 0.29 8.51 -0.76
CA SER A 146 1.60 8.37 -1.43
C SER A 146 2.75 8.82 -0.54
N TRP A 147 2.48 9.68 0.46
CA TRP A 147 3.49 10.18 1.38
C TRP A 147 4.08 9.10 2.29
N PHE A 148 3.41 7.94 2.45
CA PHE A 148 4.02 6.80 3.13
C PHE A 148 5.36 6.43 2.49
N GLY A 149 5.49 6.58 1.17
CA GLY A 149 6.71 6.33 0.41
C GLY A 149 7.89 7.27 0.70
N PHE A 150 7.70 8.30 1.52
CA PHE A 150 8.79 9.20 1.94
C PHE A 150 9.28 8.94 3.37
N LEU A 151 8.80 7.87 4.01
CA LEU A 151 9.26 7.43 5.33
C LEU A 151 10.37 6.38 5.15
N ASP A 152 11.56 6.81 4.73
CA ASP A 152 12.73 5.98 4.36
C ASP A 152 13.22 4.98 5.43
N LYS A 153 12.76 5.13 6.68
CA LYS A 153 13.07 4.23 7.80
C LYS A 153 11.96 3.25 8.13
N LEU A 154 10.84 3.29 7.42
CA LEU A 154 9.68 2.45 7.69
C LEU A 154 10.02 0.97 7.42
N GLN A 155 9.68 0.13 8.39
CA GLN A 155 9.89 -1.32 8.38
C GLN A 155 8.56 -2.08 8.33
N SER A 156 7.52 -1.54 8.94
CA SER A 156 6.18 -2.15 8.95
C SER A 156 5.10 -1.12 8.63
N LEU A 157 4.33 -1.41 7.58
CA LEU A 157 3.13 -0.67 7.19
C LEU A 157 1.94 -1.63 7.16
N LEU A 158 1.08 -1.52 8.18
CA LEU A 158 -0.05 -2.42 8.40
C LEU A 158 -1.38 -1.64 8.32
N LEU A 159 -2.11 -1.82 7.22
CA LEU A 159 -3.36 -1.11 6.90
C LEU A 159 -4.57 -2.06 6.72
N SER A 160 -4.42 -3.34 7.07
CA SER A 160 -5.47 -4.36 6.93
C SER A 160 -6.81 -3.94 7.54
N LYS A 161 -7.93 -4.35 6.93
CA LYS A 161 -9.29 -4.10 7.46
C LYS A 161 -9.56 -2.62 7.70
N ASN A 162 -9.57 -1.88 6.59
CA ASN A 162 -10.00 -0.50 6.47
C ASN A 162 -10.86 -0.36 5.20
N GLN A 163 -11.15 0.86 4.76
CA GLN A 163 -11.92 1.17 3.57
C GLN A 163 -11.07 1.95 2.54
N PHE A 164 -9.74 1.72 2.53
CA PHE A 164 -8.86 2.36 1.54
C PHE A 164 -9.25 1.93 0.12
N SER A 165 -9.26 2.86 -0.82
CA SER A 165 -9.67 2.66 -2.22
C SER A 165 -8.59 3.14 -3.20
N GLY A 166 -8.85 3.04 -4.51
CA GLY A 166 -7.91 3.46 -5.55
C GLY A 166 -6.70 2.53 -5.66
N VAL A 167 -5.64 3.00 -6.30
CA VAL A 167 -4.45 2.20 -6.61
C VAL A 167 -3.41 2.23 -5.49
N ILE A 168 -2.56 1.21 -5.43
CA ILE A 168 -1.38 1.21 -4.55
C ILE A 168 -0.37 2.25 -5.12
N PRO A 169 0.04 3.27 -4.35
CA PRO A 169 0.94 4.31 -4.85
C PRO A 169 2.34 3.76 -5.10
N LYS A 170 2.89 4.05 -6.28
CA LYS A 170 4.26 3.63 -6.69
C LYS A 170 5.36 4.08 -5.73
N GLN A 171 5.12 5.18 -4.99
CA GLN A 171 6.04 5.73 -3.99
C GLN A 171 6.33 4.73 -2.86
N ILE A 172 5.45 3.75 -2.60
CA ILE A 172 5.74 2.66 -1.66
C ILE A 172 7.05 1.95 -2.02
N GLY A 173 7.39 1.83 -3.31
CA GLY A 173 8.65 1.23 -3.75
C GLY A 173 9.92 1.99 -3.33
N ASN A 174 9.80 3.21 -2.78
CA ASN A 174 10.95 3.93 -2.21
C ASN A 174 11.34 3.40 -0.81
N LEU A 175 10.53 2.53 -0.21
CA LEU A 175 10.70 2.04 1.16
C LEU A 175 11.64 0.84 1.22
N TYR A 176 12.90 1.02 0.83
CA TYR A 176 13.90 -0.04 0.73
C TYR A 176 14.19 -0.80 2.05
N LYS A 177 13.76 -0.27 3.22
CA LYS A 177 13.84 -0.94 4.54
C LYS A 177 12.56 -1.66 4.96
N LEU A 178 11.51 -1.62 4.15
CA LEU A 178 10.21 -2.19 4.48
C LEU A 178 10.30 -3.72 4.52
N GLU A 179 9.90 -4.32 5.63
CA GLU A 179 9.88 -5.76 5.86
C GLU A 179 8.46 -6.31 5.77
N HIS A 180 7.46 -5.53 6.19
CA HIS A 180 6.07 -5.95 6.26
C HIS A 180 5.15 -4.92 5.61
N LEU A 181 4.53 -5.30 4.50
CA LEU A 181 3.50 -4.54 3.80
C LEU A 181 2.20 -5.33 3.78
N ARG A 182 1.23 -4.92 4.60
CA ARG A 182 -0.05 -5.65 4.76
C ARG A 182 -1.23 -4.71 4.59
N MET A 183 -1.99 -4.90 3.53
CA MET A 183 -3.20 -4.12 3.24
C MET A 183 -4.43 -5.01 2.86
N PRO A 184 -4.59 -6.25 3.37
CA PRO A 184 -5.75 -7.06 2.99
C PRO A 184 -7.05 -6.53 3.58
N TYR A 185 -8.18 -6.88 2.96
CA TYR A 185 -9.51 -6.41 3.36
C TYR A 185 -9.61 -4.87 3.28
N ASN A 186 -9.41 -4.35 2.08
CA ASN A 186 -9.66 -2.96 1.69
C ASN A 186 -10.37 -2.97 0.32
N ASN A 187 -10.62 -1.79 -0.24
CA ASN A 187 -11.25 -1.60 -1.55
C ASN A 187 -10.22 -1.18 -2.62
N LEU A 188 -8.97 -1.63 -2.51
CA LEU A 188 -7.90 -1.25 -3.44
C LEU A 188 -8.13 -1.88 -4.83
N GLU A 189 -7.83 -1.14 -5.88
CA GLU A 189 -8.04 -1.54 -7.28
C GLU A 189 -6.79 -1.34 -8.13
N GLY A 190 -6.88 -1.72 -9.41
CA GLY A 190 -5.77 -1.63 -10.36
C GLY A 190 -4.73 -2.74 -10.18
N GLY A 191 -3.52 -2.49 -10.67
CA GLY A 191 -2.39 -3.43 -10.60
C GLY A 191 -1.46 -3.16 -9.41
N ILE A 192 -0.67 -4.18 -9.04
CA ILE A 192 0.44 -3.97 -8.11
C ILE A 192 1.52 -3.17 -8.84
N PRO A 193 1.96 -2.00 -8.32
CA PRO A 193 2.96 -1.18 -8.98
C PRO A 193 4.30 -1.94 -9.05
N LYS A 194 4.95 -1.91 -10.22
CA LYS A 194 6.24 -2.59 -10.45
C LYS A 194 7.34 -2.15 -9.47
N GLU A 195 7.22 -0.94 -8.92
CA GLU A 195 8.12 -0.39 -7.92
C GLU A 195 8.12 -1.20 -6.61
N ILE A 196 7.14 -2.07 -6.36
CA ILE A 196 7.17 -3.05 -5.26
C ILE A 196 8.40 -3.96 -5.35
N CYS A 197 8.92 -4.21 -6.56
CA CYS A 197 10.15 -4.97 -6.76
C CYS A 197 11.41 -4.27 -6.20
N ASN A 198 11.35 -2.98 -5.87
CA ASN A 198 12.45 -2.26 -5.22
C ASN A 198 12.53 -2.52 -3.71
N LEU A 199 11.54 -3.20 -3.12
CA LEU A 199 11.49 -3.49 -1.69
C LEU A 199 12.40 -4.68 -1.32
N THR A 200 13.71 -4.48 -1.39
CA THR A 200 14.70 -5.56 -1.22
C THR A 200 14.71 -6.21 0.16
N MET A 201 14.14 -5.56 1.19
CA MET A 201 14.06 -6.08 2.56
C MET A 201 12.71 -6.74 2.88
N LEU A 202 11.80 -6.84 1.90
CA LEU A 202 10.43 -7.29 2.11
C LEU A 202 10.39 -8.78 2.46
N LYS A 203 9.78 -9.09 3.61
CA LYS A 203 9.59 -10.46 4.12
C LYS A 203 8.14 -10.91 4.00
N SER A 204 7.20 -9.96 4.03
CA SER A 204 5.77 -10.25 3.97
C SER A 204 5.04 -9.19 3.17
N LEU A 205 4.44 -9.61 2.06
CA LEU A 205 3.51 -8.85 1.25
C LEU A 205 2.14 -9.52 1.32
N VAL A 206 1.12 -8.82 1.82
CA VAL A 206 -0.25 -9.37 1.91
C VAL A 206 -1.24 -8.35 1.38
N LEU A 207 -1.84 -8.65 0.22
CA LEU A 207 -2.77 -7.78 -0.50
C LEU A 207 -4.12 -8.44 -0.83
N CYS A 208 -4.37 -9.66 -0.35
CA CYS A 208 -5.60 -10.41 -0.63
C CYS A 208 -6.87 -9.70 -0.12
N SER A 209 -8.03 -10.06 -0.66
CA SER A 209 -9.32 -9.42 -0.33
C SER A 209 -9.31 -7.92 -0.63
N ASN A 210 -8.92 -7.58 -1.87
CA ASN A 210 -9.02 -6.28 -2.52
C ASN A 210 -9.60 -6.49 -3.94
N HIS A 211 -9.86 -5.41 -4.68
CA HIS A 211 -10.29 -5.43 -6.09
C HIS A 211 -9.12 -5.30 -7.07
N LEU A 212 -7.96 -5.84 -6.70
CA LEU A 212 -6.77 -5.81 -7.57
C LEU A 212 -7.02 -6.68 -8.81
N THR A 213 -6.62 -6.17 -9.98
CA THR A 213 -6.61 -6.91 -11.25
C THR A 213 -5.84 -8.23 -11.10
N GLU A 214 -6.09 -9.22 -11.96
CA GLU A 214 -5.66 -10.63 -11.85
C GLU A 214 -4.21 -10.86 -11.39
N TYR A 215 -3.29 -9.94 -11.69
CA TYR A 215 -1.89 -9.94 -11.22
C TYR A 215 -1.70 -9.62 -9.72
N GLY A 216 -2.76 -9.23 -9.00
CA GLY A 216 -2.77 -8.88 -7.58
C GLY A 216 -3.91 -9.50 -6.76
N SER A 217 -4.88 -10.16 -7.38
CA SER A 217 -6.04 -10.75 -6.68
C SER A 217 -5.70 -11.97 -5.83
N GLU A 218 -4.73 -12.82 -6.24
CA GLU A 218 -4.31 -13.94 -5.39
C GLU A 218 -3.25 -13.56 -4.34
N GLY A 219 -2.63 -12.38 -4.39
CA GLY A 219 -1.66 -11.92 -3.38
C GLY A 219 -0.51 -12.89 -3.08
N LEU A 220 -0.36 -13.93 -3.89
CA LEU A 220 0.67 -14.95 -3.84
C LEU A 220 1.45 -14.79 -5.14
N VAL A 221 2.64 -14.21 -5.04
CA VAL A 221 3.67 -14.45 -6.04
C VAL A 221 3.84 -15.98 -6.06
N SER A 222 3.35 -16.60 -7.13
CA SER A 222 3.30 -18.04 -7.28
C SER A 222 3.97 -18.41 -8.58
N THR A 223 4.60 -19.59 -8.61
CA THR A 223 5.16 -20.17 -9.83
C THR A 223 4.09 -20.31 -10.93
N ARG A 224 2.80 -20.30 -10.58
CA ARG A 224 1.67 -20.29 -11.53
C ARG A 224 1.53 -18.98 -12.32
N CYS A 225 2.07 -17.86 -11.83
CA CYS A 225 2.13 -16.60 -12.58
C CYS A 225 3.24 -16.66 -13.64
N ASP A 226 4.36 -17.30 -13.31
CA ASP A 226 5.45 -17.56 -14.27
C ASP A 226 4.97 -18.51 -15.38
N VAL A 227 4.20 -19.54 -15.03
CA VAL A 227 3.60 -20.45 -16.03
C VAL A 227 2.67 -19.71 -16.98
N TYR A 228 1.81 -18.81 -16.47
CA TYR A 228 0.96 -17.99 -17.35
C TYR A 228 1.80 -17.16 -18.32
N SER A 229 2.80 -16.45 -17.80
CA SER A 229 3.70 -15.61 -18.61
C SER A 229 4.42 -16.44 -19.67
N TYR A 230 4.87 -17.65 -19.31
CA TYR A 230 5.46 -18.60 -20.24
C TYR A 230 4.47 -19.00 -21.36
N GLY A 231 3.21 -19.26 -21.02
CA GLY A 231 2.16 -19.54 -21.99
C GLY A 231 1.95 -18.39 -22.98
N ILE A 232 1.90 -17.15 -22.49
CA ILE A 232 1.79 -15.96 -23.35
C ILE A 232 3.02 -15.83 -24.25
N VAL A 233 4.23 -15.99 -23.71
CA VAL A 233 5.46 -15.91 -24.51
C VAL A 233 5.50 -16.99 -25.59
N LEU A 234 5.04 -18.22 -25.32
CA LEU A 234 4.90 -19.25 -26.35
C LEU A 234 3.96 -18.78 -27.47
N MET A 235 2.79 -18.25 -27.14
CA MET A 235 1.86 -17.71 -28.13
C MET A 235 2.51 -16.58 -28.95
N GLU A 236 3.19 -15.65 -28.30
CA GLU A 236 3.90 -14.54 -28.96
C GLU A 236 4.96 -15.04 -29.94
N VAL A 237 5.74 -16.06 -29.54
CA VAL A 237 6.82 -16.62 -30.37
C VAL A 237 6.26 -17.25 -31.64
N PHE A 238 5.19 -18.06 -31.53
CA PHE A 238 4.67 -18.80 -32.68
C PHE A 238 3.73 -17.97 -33.57
N THR A 239 3.10 -16.92 -33.04
CA THR A 239 2.24 -16.02 -33.83
C THR A 239 2.93 -14.75 -34.30
N ARG A 240 4.07 -14.39 -33.68
CA ARG A 240 4.73 -13.09 -33.82
C ARG A 240 3.82 -11.90 -33.47
N LYS A 241 2.81 -12.14 -32.63
CA LYS A 241 1.85 -11.13 -32.18
C LYS A 241 1.95 -10.92 -30.67
N LYS A 242 2.00 -9.66 -30.25
CA LYS A 242 1.96 -9.30 -28.83
C LYS A 242 0.51 -9.26 -28.33
N PRO A 243 0.24 -9.52 -27.04
CA PRO A 243 -1.11 -9.39 -26.49
C PRO A 243 -1.76 -8.01 -26.68
N ASN A 244 -0.94 -6.96 -26.88
CA ASN A 244 -1.35 -5.58 -27.10
C ASN A 244 -1.14 -5.10 -28.55
N ASP A 245 -1.02 -6.01 -29.52
CA ASP A 245 -0.98 -5.66 -30.95
C ASP A 245 -2.28 -4.96 -31.36
N GLU A 246 -2.20 -3.97 -32.26
CA GLU A 246 -3.33 -3.12 -32.67
C GLU A 246 -4.50 -3.93 -33.27
N MET A 247 -4.24 -5.14 -33.76
CA MET A 247 -5.28 -6.04 -34.27
C MET A 247 -6.25 -6.53 -33.17
N PHE A 248 -5.83 -6.50 -31.90
CA PHE A 248 -6.61 -6.95 -30.76
C PHE A 248 -7.34 -5.76 -30.14
N GLY A 249 -8.61 -5.57 -30.56
CA GLY A 249 -9.51 -4.57 -29.99
C GLY A 249 -10.16 -5.03 -28.68
N GLU A 250 -11.24 -4.36 -28.26
CA GLU A 250 -11.89 -4.64 -26.96
C GLU A 250 -12.46 -6.07 -26.83
N ASN A 251 -12.85 -6.70 -27.95
CA ASN A 251 -13.55 -7.98 -27.96
C ASN A 251 -12.68 -9.18 -28.39
N LEU A 252 -11.42 -8.94 -28.78
CA LEU A 252 -10.53 -9.99 -29.28
C LEU A 252 -9.19 -9.90 -28.56
N SER A 253 -8.76 -11.00 -27.97
CA SER A 253 -7.44 -11.15 -27.36
C SER A 253 -6.58 -12.14 -28.14
N LEU A 254 -5.26 -12.10 -27.96
CA LEU A 254 -4.34 -13.10 -28.50
C LEU A 254 -4.80 -14.54 -28.15
N LYS A 255 -5.22 -14.75 -26.90
CA LYS A 255 -5.70 -16.04 -26.39
C LYS A 255 -6.98 -16.50 -27.09
N SER A 256 -7.98 -15.62 -27.23
CA SER A 256 -9.24 -15.97 -27.92
C SER A 256 -9.03 -16.20 -29.41
N TRP A 257 -8.19 -15.40 -30.06
CA TRP A 257 -7.85 -15.56 -31.47
C TRP A 257 -7.18 -16.92 -31.78
N ILE A 258 -6.25 -17.36 -30.91
CA ILE A 258 -5.62 -18.69 -31.03
C ILE A 258 -6.64 -19.79 -30.72
N LEU A 259 -7.44 -19.63 -29.66
CA LEU A 259 -8.46 -20.62 -29.27
C LEU A 259 -9.47 -20.86 -30.40
N ASP A 260 -9.96 -19.80 -31.04
CA ASP A 260 -10.93 -19.88 -32.14
C ASP A 260 -10.33 -20.53 -33.40
N SER A 261 -9.00 -20.53 -33.52
CA SER A 261 -8.28 -21.09 -34.65
C SER A 261 -7.86 -22.55 -34.45
N LEU A 262 -7.89 -23.06 -33.21
CA LEU A 262 -7.47 -24.42 -32.90
C LEU A 262 -8.61 -25.44 -33.09
N PRO A 263 -8.31 -26.67 -33.56
CA PRO A 263 -7.05 -27.10 -34.19
C PRO A 263 -6.99 -26.83 -35.70
N ASN A 264 -8.13 -26.49 -36.32
CA ASN A 264 -8.31 -26.63 -37.77
C ASN A 264 -7.82 -25.45 -38.61
N ALA A 265 -7.63 -24.27 -38.02
CA ALA A 265 -7.24 -23.04 -38.70
C ALA A 265 -5.93 -22.47 -38.18
N ILE A 266 -5.12 -23.27 -37.49
CA ILE A 266 -3.88 -22.81 -36.84
C ILE A 266 -2.88 -22.19 -37.84
N VAL A 267 -2.88 -22.64 -39.09
CA VAL A 267 -2.05 -22.09 -40.17
C VAL A 267 -2.29 -20.60 -40.40
N GLN A 268 -3.47 -20.07 -40.04
CA GLN A 268 -3.83 -18.67 -40.21
C GLN A 268 -3.27 -17.76 -39.10
N VAL A 269 -2.86 -18.35 -37.96
CA VAL A 269 -2.38 -17.59 -36.80
C VAL A 269 -0.87 -17.71 -36.58
N ILE A 270 -0.24 -18.75 -37.13
CA ILE A 270 1.20 -18.98 -37.01
C ILE A 270 1.97 -17.98 -37.89
N ASP A 271 3.15 -17.55 -37.43
CA ASP A 271 4.08 -16.76 -38.26
C ASP A 271 4.41 -17.53 -39.54
N ALA A 272 4.11 -16.92 -40.69
CA ALA A 272 4.38 -17.49 -42.01
C ALA A 272 5.85 -17.86 -42.26
N ASN A 273 6.79 -17.33 -41.47
CA ASN A 273 8.21 -17.68 -41.54
C ASN A 273 8.58 -18.99 -40.81
N LEU A 274 7.68 -19.54 -39.99
CA LEU A 274 7.95 -20.75 -39.20
C LEU A 274 7.67 -22.05 -39.96
N ILE A 275 6.85 -22.01 -41.01
CA ILE A 275 6.43 -23.22 -41.73
C ILE A 275 6.64 -23.05 -43.23
N ARG A 276 7.08 -24.12 -43.90
CA ARG A 276 7.26 -24.16 -45.36
C ARG A 276 6.24 -25.11 -46.00
N PRO A 277 5.25 -24.61 -46.76
CA PRO A 277 4.16 -25.42 -47.33
C PRO A 277 4.59 -26.51 -48.32
N ASP A 278 5.79 -26.40 -48.87
CA ASP A 278 6.35 -27.28 -49.90
C ASP A 278 7.05 -28.52 -49.34
N LYS A 279 7.20 -28.64 -48.01
CA LYS A 279 7.76 -29.82 -47.35
C LYS A 279 6.77 -30.96 -47.19
N SER A 280 7.24 -32.20 -47.38
CA SER A 280 6.54 -33.46 -47.07
C SER A 280 6.04 -33.52 -45.61
N SER A 281 6.78 -32.92 -44.69
CA SER A 281 6.52 -32.90 -43.24
C SER A 281 5.58 -31.76 -42.77
N PHE A 282 5.01 -30.96 -43.69
CA PHE A 282 4.18 -29.79 -43.38
C PHE A 282 3.01 -30.08 -42.42
N SER A 283 2.28 -31.17 -42.67
CA SER A 283 1.13 -31.55 -41.84
C SER A 283 1.54 -31.90 -40.41
N GLN A 284 2.70 -32.55 -40.24
CA GLN A 284 3.23 -32.94 -38.95
C GLN A 284 3.86 -31.77 -38.19
N GLU A 285 4.52 -30.84 -38.89
CA GLU A 285 4.99 -29.56 -38.32
C GLU A 285 3.79 -28.77 -37.75
N LEU A 286 2.69 -28.66 -38.50
CA LEU A 286 1.45 -28.03 -38.04
C LEU A 286 0.86 -28.71 -36.80
N ASN A 287 0.81 -30.05 -36.78
CA ASN A 287 0.32 -30.79 -35.61
C ASN A 287 1.17 -30.52 -34.36
N CYS A 288 2.50 -30.41 -34.52
CA CYS A 288 3.40 -30.08 -33.41
C CYS A 288 3.14 -28.67 -32.90
N ILE A 289 2.95 -27.69 -33.79
CA ILE A 289 2.65 -26.32 -33.39
C ILE A 289 1.27 -26.22 -32.72
N SER A 290 0.26 -26.92 -33.23
CA SER A 290 -1.04 -27.04 -32.56
C SER A 290 -0.89 -27.56 -31.13
N ALA A 291 -0.10 -28.63 -30.93
CA ALA A 291 0.15 -29.17 -29.60
C ALA A 291 0.89 -28.16 -28.68
N ILE A 292 1.83 -27.39 -29.22
CA ILE A 292 2.50 -26.31 -28.46
C ILE A 292 1.50 -25.21 -28.08
N MET A 293 0.60 -24.83 -28.98
CA MET A 293 -0.44 -23.85 -28.68
C MET A 293 -1.42 -24.37 -27.61
N GLU A 294 -1.78 -25.65 -27.63
CA GLU A 294 -2.57 -26.26 -26.56
C GLU A 294 -1.84 -26.22 -25.20
N VAL A 295 -0.53 -26.48 -25.17
CA VAL A 295 0.30 -26.30 -23.96
C VAL A 295 0.21 -24.85 -23.48
N ALA A 296 0.36 -23.89 -24.39
CA ALA A 296 0.27 -22.47 -24.07
C ALA A 296 -1.11 -22.08 -23.52
N MET A 297 -2.20 -22.65 -24.07
CA MET A 297 -3.57 -22.46 -23.58
C MET A 297 -3.77 -23.02 -22.16
N LYS A 298 -3.21 -24.20 -21.86
CA LYS A 298 -3.22 -24.77 -20.50
C LYS A 298 -2.41 -23.92 -19.52
N CYS A 299 -1.29 -23.35 -19.96
CA CYS A 299 -0.48 -22.44 -19.14
C CYS A 299 -1.20 -21.14 -18.79
N SER A 300 -2.01 -20.62 -19.72
CA SER A 300 -2.64 -19.31 -19.66
C SER A 300 -4.13 -19.35 -19.27
N ARG A 301 -4.58 -20.39 -18.54
CA ARG A 301 -5.92 -20.40 -17.95
C ARG A 301 -6.10 -19.26 -16.96
N ASP A 302 -7.31 -18.71 -16.90
CA ASP A 302 -7.56 -17.50 -16.10
C ASP A 302 -7.38 -17.79 -14.60
N SER A 303 -7.88 -18.94 -14.13
CA SER A 303 -7.65 -19.40 -12.76
C SER A 303 -6.26 -20.04 -12.58
N PRO A 304 -5.42 -19.57 -11.61
CA PRO A 304 -4.10 -20.14 -11.34
C PRO A 304 -4.10 -21.62 -10.96
N ARG A 305 -5.21 -22.10 -10.36
CA ARG A 305 -5.40 -23.50 -9.96
C ARG A 305 -5.58 -24.42 -11.15
N ASP A 306 -6.12 -23.91 -12.25
CA ASP A 306 -6.40 -24.67 -13.46
C ASP A 306 -5.23 -24.66 -14.45
N ARG A 307 -4.20 -23.83 -14.20
CA ARG A 307 -2.98 -23.79 -15.02
C ARG A 307 -2.21 -25.11 -14.85
N SER A 308 -1.43 -25.50 -15.84
CA SER A 308 -0.43 -26.58 -15.70
C SER A 308 0.71 -26.19 -14.75
N THR A 309 1.40 -27.14 -14.15
CA THR A 309 2.68 -26.84 -13.46
C THR A 309 3.81 -26.76 -14.50
N MET A 310 4.93 -26.12 -14.17
CA MET A 310 6.08 -26.13 -15.07
C MET A 310 6.65 -27.54 -15.29
N GLY A 311 6.43 -28.46 -14.34
CA GLY A 311 6.76 -29.88 -14.50
C GLY A 311 5.91 -30.54 -15.58
N ASP A 312 4.59 -30.34 -15.55
CA ASP A 312 3.66 -30.86 -16.56
C ASP A 312 3.96 -30.29 -17.95
N VAL A 313 4.21 -28.97 -18.00
CA VAL A 313 4.59 -28.26 -19.25
C VAL A 313 5.86 -28.85 -19.84
N LEU A 314 6.89 -29.09 -19.02
CA LEU A 314 8.14 -29.70 -19.47
C LEU A 314 7.92 -31.12 -20.01
N GLU A 315 7.05 -31.91 -19.39
CA GLU A 315 6.73 -33.26 -19.85
C GLU A 315 6.01 -33.25 -21.20
N GLU A 316 5.02 -32.37 -21.37
CA GLU A 316 4.29 -32.21 -22.63
C GLU A 316 5.21 -31.73 -23.77
N LEU A 317 6.05 -30.73 -23.52
CA LEU A 317 7.01 -30.24 -24.51
C LEU A 317 8.07 -31.28 -24.90
N LYS A 318 8.50 -32.14 -23.98
CA LYS A 318 9.38 -33.28 -24.30
C LYS A 318 8.71 -34.27 -25.24
N LYS A 319 7.42 -34.57 -25.04
CA LYS A 319 6.65 -35.45 -25.94
C LYS A 319 6.57 -34.85 -27.35
N ILE A 320 6.26 -33.55 -27.45
CA ILE A 320 6.22 -32.85 -28.74
C ILE A 320 7.59 -32.85 -29.42
N LYS A 321 8.68 -32.61 -28.67
CA LYS A 321 10.05 -32.66 -29.21
C LYS A 321 10.41 -34.03 -29.79
N LEU A 322 9.96 -35.12 -29.17
CA LEU A 322 10.21 -36.48 -29.68
C LEU A 322 9.45 -36.74 -30.98
N LEU A 323 8.25 -36.18 -31.13
CA LEU A 323 7.50 -36.23 -32.39
C LEU A 323 8.24 -35.46 -33.49
N LEU A 324 8.71 -34.25 -33.20
CA LEU A 324 9.49 -33.44 -34.14
C LEU A 324 10.79 -34.14 -34.58
N SER A 325 11.55 -34.72 -33.66
CA SER A 325 12.81 -35.40 -34.00
C SER A 325 12.63 -36.74 -34.72
N ALA A 326 11.41 -37.30 -34.74
CA ALA A 326 11.08 -38.41 -35.62
C ALA A 326 10.90 -37.95 -37.07
N LEU A 327 10.40 -36.73 -37.29
CA LEU A 327 10.18 -36.16 -38.64
C LEU A 327 11.50 -35.85 -39.35
N ASP A 328 12.48 -35.29 -38.62
CA ASP A 328 13.81 -34.98 -39.17
C ASP A 328 14.61 -36.21 -39.62
N ARG A 329 14.12 -37.43 -39.34
CA ARG A 329 14.74 -38.70 -39.76
C ARG A 329 14.11 -39.31 -41.01
N GLU A 330 13.00 -38.75 -41.50
CA GLU A 330 12.25 -39.24 -42.65
C GLU A 330 12.38 -38.34 -43.90
N ASP A 331 12.92 -37.12 -43.76
CA ASP A 331 13.30 -36.20 -44.85
C ASP A 331 14.81 -36.27 -45.16
#